data_AF-D3UXI8-F1
#
_entry.id   AF-D3UXI8-F1
#
_cell.length_a   1.000
_cell.length_b   1.000
_cell.length_c   1.000
_cell.angle_alpha   90.00
_cell.angle_beta   90.00
_cell.angle_gamma   90.00
#
_symmetry.space_group_name_H-M   'P 1'
#
loop_
_entity.id
_entity.type
_entity.pdbx_description
1 polymer ?
#
loop_
_entity_poly.entity_id
_entity_poly.type
_entity_poly.pdbx_seq_one_letter_code
_entity_poly.pdbx_strand_id
1 'polypeptide(L)' 'MPDELKEKLTDRARKNGRSLNSEMVMILQTAVDEESKPKNIDELVQLESEKFKELFMKTIKRMYEGKDNE' A
#
# COMPACT_ATOMS: atom_id res chain seq x y z
N MET A 1 23.38 -15.13 6.12
CA MET A 1 23.34 -13.68 6.41
C MET A 1 24.68 -13.31 7.01
N PRO A 2 25.39 -12.29 6.50
CA PRO A 2 26.65 -11.83 7.09
C PRO A 2 26.48 -11.49 8.57
N ASP A 3 27.47 -11.78 9.40
CA ASP A 3 27.35 -11.64 10.86
C ASP A 3 27.06 -10.20 11.28
N GLU A 4 27.73 -9.23 10.66
CA GLU A 4 27.50 -7.80 10.89
C GLU A 4 26.05 -7.39 10.56
N LEU A 5 25.48 -7.93 9.48
CA LEU A 5 24.09 -7.65 9.09
C LEU A 5 23.11 -8.25 10.11
N LYS A 6 23.41 -9.47 10.58
CA LYS A 6 22.59 -10.15 11.59
C LYS A 6 22.60 -9.39 12.92
N GLU A 7 23.76 -8.89 13.34
CA GLU A 7 23.91 -8.08 14.56
C GLU A 7 23.10 -6.78 14.44
N LYS A 8 23.27 -6.03 13.36
CA LYS A 8 22.52 -4.79 13.09
C LYS A 8 21.01 -5.01 13.10
N LEU A 9 20.52 -6.09 12.48
CA LEU A 9 19.10 -6.43 12.47
C LEU A 9 18.59 -6.86 13.85
N THR A 10 19.42 -7.59 14.62
CA THR A 10 19.06 -8.02 15.98
C THR A 10 18.94 -6.82 16.92
N ASP A 11 19.86 -5.86 16.84
CA ASP A 11 19.81 -4.64 17.64
C ASP A 11 18.62 -3.75 17.26
N ARG A 12 18.34 -3.62 15.96
CA ARG A 12 17.15 -2.91 15.48
C ARG A 12 15.86 -3.57 15.97
N ALA A 13 15.76 -4.90 15.89
CA ALA A 13 14.62 -5.65 16.39
C ALA A 13 14.41 -5.42 17.90
N ARG A 14 15.49 -5.48 18.69
CA ARG A 14 15.46 -5.19 20.14
C ARG A 14 14.98 -3.77 20.42
N LYS A 15 15.50 -2.76 19.72
CA LYS A 15 15.07 -1.35 19.85
C LYS A 15 13.58 -1.17 19.54
N ASN A 16 13.06 -1.95 18.59
CA ASN A 16 11.65 -1.92 18.18
C ASN A 16 10.74 -2.85 19.01
N GLY A 17 11.28 -3.54 20.04
CA GLY A 17 10.51 -4.48 20.86
C GLY A 17 10.00 -5.71 20.09
N ARG A 18 10.70 -6.10 19.02
CA ARG A 18 10.31 -7.20 18.11
C ARG A 18 11.33 -8.34 18.15
N SER A 19 10.87 -9.54 17.80
CA SER A 19 11.78 -10.63 17.46
C SER A 19 12.52 -10.31 16.15
N LEU A 20 13.69 -10.91 15.94
CA LEU A 20 14.43 -10.77 14.68
C LEU A 20 13.57 -11.15 13.47
N ASN A 21 12.77 -12.22 13.58
CA ASN A 21 11.86 -12.65 12.51
C ASN A 21 10.77 -11.62 12.24
N SER A 22 10.15 -11.09 13.29
CA SER A 22 9.12 -10.05 13.17
C SER A 22 9.68 -8.77 12.54
N GLU A 23 10.91 -8.39 12.86
CA GLU A 23 11.57 -7.23 12.25
C GLU A 23 11.91 -7.48 10.78
N MET A 24 12.38 -8.68 10.42
CA MET A 24 12.60 -9.04 9.01
C MET A 24 11.30 -8.95 8.19
N VAL A 25 10.19 -9.47 8.72
CA VAL A 25 8.88 -9.37 8.08
C VAL A 25 8.46 -7.91 7.89
N MET A 26 8.66 -7.05 8.90
CA MET A 26 8.31 -5.63 8.82
C MET A 26 9.16 -4.86 7.80
N ILE A 27 10.45 -5.18 7.69
CA ILE A 27 11.33 -4.61 6.65
C ILE A 27 10.84 -5.02 5.27
N LEU A 28 10.54 -6.31 5.07
CA LEU A 28 10.02 -6.81 3.78
C LEU A 28 8.66 -6.19 3.45
N GLN A 29 7.74 -6.09 4.41
CA GLN A 29 6.43 -5.46 4.22
C GLN A 29 6.59 -4.00 3.80
N THR A 30 7.50 -3.27 4.46
CA THR A 30 7.77 -1.86 4.13
C THR A 30 8.29 -1.72 2.69
N ALA A 31 9.20 -2.60 2.26
CA ALA A 31 9.72 -2.58 0.90
C ALA A 31 8.62 -2.86 -0.15
N VAL A 32 7.72 -3.82 0.12
CA VAL A 32 6.57 -4.13 -0.75
C VAL A 32 5.58 -2.96 -0.80
N ASP A 33 5.30 -2.34 0.36
CA ASP A 33 4.38 -1.21 0.46
C ASP A 33 4.94 0.03 -0.26
N GLU A 34 6.26 0.25 -0.21
CA GLU A 34 6.94 1.33 -0.92
C GLU A 34 7.00 1.10 -2.43
N GLU A 35 7.15 -0.14 -2.88
CA GLU A 35 7.06 -0.49 -4.30
C GLU A 35 5.64 -0.29 -4.86
N SER A 36 4.63 -0.49 -4.00
CA SER A 36 3.21 -0.32 -4.36
C SER A 36 2.75 1.15 -4.33
N LYS A 37 3.58 2.07 -3.84
CA LYS A 37 3.23 3.49 -3.79
C LYS A 37 3.60 4.18 -5.11
N PRO A 38 2.72 5.02 -5.66
CA PRO A 38 3.06 5.85 -6.81
C PRO A 38 4.26 6.72 -6.46
N LYS A 39 5.31 6.62 -7.28
CA LYS A 39 6.63 7.21 -6.99
C LYS A 39 6.66 8.71 -7.26
N ASN A 40 5.67 9.21 -7.99
CA ASN A 40 5.59 10.58 -8.49
C ASN A 40 4.19 11.18 -8.28
N ILE A 41 4.12 12.50 -8.08
CA ILE A 41 2.85 13.24 -7.92
C ILE A 41 1.92 13.03 -9.13
N ASP A 42 2.47 12.92 -10.34
CA ASP A 42 1.69 12.67 -11.55
C ASP A 42 0.98 11.30 -11.54
N GLU A 43 1.63 10.26 -11.01
CA GLU A 43 1.02 8.93 -10.84
C GLU A 43 -0.09 8.95 -9.78
N LEU A 44 0.09 9.75 -8.72
CA LEU A 44 -0.94 9.99 -7.72
C LEU A 44 -2.18 10.69 -8.31
N VAL A 45 -1.98 11.75 -9.10
CA VAL A 45 -3.06 12.50 -9.75
C VAL A 45 -3.81 11.62 -10.76
N GLN A 46 -3.10 10.78 -11.51
CA GLN A 46 -3.73 9.82 -12.42
C GLN A 46 -4.56 8.79 -11.66
N LEU A 47 -4.01 8.18 -10.61
CA LEU A 47 -4.72 7.21 -9.78
C LEU A 47 -5.98 7.81 -9.13
N GLU A 48 -5.89 9.04 -8.62
CA GLU A 48 -7.02 9.75 -8.03
C GLU A 48 -8.10 10.08 -9.08
N SER A 49 -7.68 10.50 -10.28
CA SER A 49 -8.58 10.79 -11.40
C SER A 49 -9.30 9.53 -11.90
N GLU A 50 -8.59 8.40 -12.01
CA GLU A 50 -9.17 7.11 -12.42
C GLU A 50 -10.17 6.60 -11.38
N LYS A 51 -9.81 6.63 -10.09
CA LYS A 51 -10.70 6.23 -9.00
C LYS A 51 -11.93 7.13 -8.92
N PHE A 52 -11.76 8.44 -9.11
CA PHE A 52 -12.87 9.38 -9.18
C PHE A 52 -13.80 9.06 -10.35
N LYS A 53 -13.25 8.83 -11.55
CA LYS A 53 -14.01 8.47 -12.75
C LYS A 53 -14.79 7.17 -12.56
N GLU A 54 -14.17 6.14 -11.95
CA GLU A 54 -14.83 4.88 -11.64
C GLU A 54 -16.02 5.08 -10.70
N LEU A 55 -15.82 5.78 -9.58
CA LEU A 55 -16.88 6.07 -8.60
C LEU A 55 -18.00 6.93 -9.22
N PHE A 56 -17.64 7.91 -10.04
CA PHE A 56 -18.58 8.76 -10.76
C PHE A 56 -19.44 7.94 -11.72
N MET A 57 -18.81 7.12 -12.58
CA MET A 57 -19.53 6.27 -13.53
C MET A 57 -20.41 5.24 -12.83
N LYS A 58 -19.94 4.64 -11.72
CA LYS A 58 -20.74 3.74 -10.88
C LYS A 58 -21.96 4.44 -10.29
N THR A 59 -21.81 5.70 -9.90
CA THR A 59 -22.91 6.51 -9.34
C THR A 59 -23.92 6.89 -10.41
N ILE A 60 -23.46 7.34 -11.58
CA ILE A 60 -24.29 7.60 -12.75
C ILE A 60 -25.05 6.33 -13.15
N LYS A 61 -24.36 5.22 -13.32
CA LYS A 61 -24.95 3.93 -13.68
C LYS A 61 -26.05 3.52 -12.68
N ARG A 62 -25.82 3.65 -11.37
CA ARG A 62 -26.85 3.42 -10.34
C ARG A 62 -28.07 4.33 -10.48
N MET A 63 -27.87 5.61 -10.83
CA MET A 63 -28.96 6.57 -11.02
C MET A 63 -29.80 6.29 -12.26
N TYR A 64 -29.20 5.72 -13.31
CA TYR A 64 -29.91 5.37 -14.54
C TYR A 64 -30.52 3.96 -14.49
N GLU A 65 -29.83 2.96 -13.91
CA GLU A 65 -30.35 1.60 -13.72
C GLU A 65 -31.49 1.53 -12.69
N GLY A 66 -31.57 2.49 -11.77
CA GLY A 66 -32.67 2.61 -10.81
C GLY A 66 -33.98 3.17 -11.39
N LYS A 67 -34.04 3.49 -12.69
CA LYS A 67 -35.23 4.04 -13.36
C LYS A 67 -35.97 3.06 -14.28
N ASP A 68 -35.46 1.85 -14.47
CA ASP A 68 -36.03 0.85 -15.39
C ASP A 68 -36.78 -0.30 -14.68
N ASN A 69 -37.08 -0.16 -13.38
CA ASN A 69 -37.90 -1.14 -12.63
C ASN A 69 -39.17 -0.48 -12.06
N GLU A 70 -39.92 0.23 -12.91
CA GLU A 70 -41.32 0.62 -12.63
C GLU A 70 -42.28 -0.36 -13.29
#